data_AF-A0A2M8NDV6-F1
#
_entry.id   AF-A0A2M8NDV6-F1
#
_cell.length_a   1.000
_cell.length_b   1.000
_cell.length_c   1.000
_cell.angle_alpha   90.00
_cell.angle_beta   90.00
_cell.angle_gamma   90.00
#
_symmetry.space_group_name_H-M   'P 1'
#
loop_
_entity.id
_entity.type
_entity.pdbx_description
1 polymer ?
#
loop_
_entity_poly.entity_id
_entity_poly.type
_entity_poly.pdbx_seq_one_letter_code
_entity_poly.pdbx_strand_id
1 'polypeptide(L)'
;MAKERIQKLMAQAGIASRRASEKIIQEGRVTVNGKVVQLGDKADPATDDVRVDGEKLKFQDIEKVYYVFYKPPNVLSSNTKDFDDDRPTVRELIPVEGHLFTIGRLDAESEGMMILTNDGELKNKLSHPRYEHTKTYKVTVYGEPTPEHLEEWQNGVFIGPGEKTAPCYIKVLESNKTTTVLR
;
A
#
# COMPACT_ATOMS: atom_id res chain seq x y z
N MET A 1 -22.52 -12.99 0.52
CA MET A 1 -21.10 -12.93 0.10
C MET A 1 -20.31 -13.91 0.95
N ALA A 2 -19.01 -14.12 0.76
CA ALA A 2 -18.25 -14.87 1.76
C ALA A 2 -18.18 -14.06 3.07
N LYS A 3 -18.20 -14.73 4.23
CA LYS A 3 -18.04 -14.05 5.52
C LYS A 3 -16.71 -13.32 5.58
N GLU A 4 -16.74 -12.03 5.89
CA GLU A 4 -15.55 -11.19 6.01
C GLU A 4 -15.32 -10.75 7.44
N ARG A 5 -14.05 -10.50 7.79
CA ARG A 5 -13.69 -9.96 9.10
C ARG A 5 -14.36 -8.61 9.32
N ILE A 6 -14.92 -8.38 10.51
CA ILE A 6 -15.70 -7.16 10.81
C ILE A 6 -14.85 -5.90 10.65
N GLN A 7 -13.58 -5.92 11.04
CA GLN A 7 -12.69 -4.75 10.82
C GLN A 7 -12.44 -4.44 9.34
N LYS A 8 -12.60 -5.43 8.43
CA LYS A 8 -12.53 -5.19 6.98
C LYS A 8 -13.83 -4.52 6.50
N LEU A 9 -14.98 -5.02 6.95
CA LEU A 9 -16.29 -4.45 6.63
C LEU A 9 -16.42 -3.00 7.10
N MET A 10 -15.98 -2.70 8.33
CA MET A 10 -15.97 -1.33 8.86
C MET A 10 -15.08 -0.40 8.04
N ALA A 11 -13.91 -0.88 7.59
CA ALA A 11 -13.02 -0.11 6.73
C ALA A 11 -13.60 0.13 5.33
N GLN A 12 -14.28 -0.87 4.76
CA GLN A 12 -14.99 -0.72 3.49
C GLN A 12 -16.17 0.23 3.59
N ALA A 13 -16.87 0.25 4.73
CA ALA A 13 -17.96 1.20 5.00
C ALA A 13 -17.46 2.61 5.37
N GLY A 14 -16.15 2.87 5.30
CA GLY A 14 -15.56 4.19 5.57
C GLY A 14 -15.56 4.61 7.05
N ILE A 15 -15.89 3.71 7.98
CA ILE A 15 -15.99 4.03 9.41
C ILE A 15 -14.63 4.37 10.01
N ALA A 16 -13.64 3.52 9.78
CA ALA A 16 -12.28 3.68 10.29
C ALA A 16 -11.31 2.76 9.55
N SER A 17 -10.00 2.99 9.68
CA SER A 17 -9.01 2.02 9.18
C SER A 17 -9.20 0.65 9.83
N ARG A 18 -8.66 -0.43 9.24
CA ARG A 18 -8.77 -1.78 9.82
C ARG A 18 -8.24 -1.84 11.26
N ARG A 19 -7.10 -1.17 11.53
CA ARG A 19 -6.50 -1.13 12.88
C ARG A 19 -7.32 -0.28 13.85
N ALA A 20 -7.82 0.87 13.41
CA ALA A 20 -8.70 1.69 14.24
C ALA A 20 -10.02 0.96 14.54
N SER A 21 -10.54 0.20 13.58
CA SER A 21 -11.73 -0.65 13.76
C SER A 21 -11.52 -1.74 14.80
N GLU A 22 -10.30 -2.29 14.92
CA GLU A 22 -9.98 -3.27 15.97
C GLU A 22 -10.15 -2.69 17.38
N LYS A 23 -9.76 -1.43 17.60
CA LYS A 23 -9.99 -0.73 18.85
C LYS A 23 -11.49 -0.53 19.13
N ILE A 24 -12.25 -0.08 18.13
CA ILE A 24 -13.71 0.11 18.25
C ILE A 24 -14.42 -1.21 18.61
N ILE A 25 -13.98 -2.32 18.00
CA ILE A 25 -14.50 -3.66 18.33
C ILE A 25 -14.16 -4.02 19.79
N GLN A 26 -12.92 -3.80 20.22
CA GLN A 26 -12.50 -4.08 21.60
C GLN A 26 -13.25 -3.24 22.64
N GLU A 27 -13.65 -2.02 22.29
CA GLU A 27 -14.49 -1.14 23.11
C GLU A 27 -15.95 -1.64 23.23
N GLY A 28 -16.32 -2.73 22.56
CA GLY A 28 -17.67 -3.31 22.62
C GLY A 28 -18.72 -2.51 21.85
N ARG A 29 -18.29 -1.58 20.99
CA ARG A 29 -19.16 -0.64 20.25
C ARG A 29 -19.77 -1.22 18.98
N VAL A 30 -19.38 -2.43 18.60
CA VAL A 30 -19.80 -3.08 17.36
C VAL A 30 -20.70 -4.26 17.67
N THR A 31 -21.83 -4.33 16.98
CA THR A 31 -22.77 -5.44 17.09
C THR A 31 -23.04 -6.08 15.73
N VAL A 32 -23.29 -7.39 15.74
CA VAL A 32 -23.76 -8.16 14.58
C VAL A 32 -25.03 -8.89 15.00
N ASN A 33 -26.15 -8.63 14.32
CA ASN A 33 -27.46 -9.18 14.67
C ASN A 33 -27.82 -8.97 16.15
N GLY A 34 -27.49 -7.77 16.68
CA GLY A 34 -27.75 -7.39 18.07
C GLY A 34 -26.78 -7.95 19.11
N LYS A 35 -25.76 -8.72 18.73
CA LYS A 35 -24.74 -9.27 19.65
C LYS A 35 -23.43 -8.52 19.53
N VAL A 36 -22.82 -8.14 20.65
CA VAL A 36 -21.48 -7.53 20.68
C VAL A 36 -20.46 -8.53 20.16
N VAL A 37 -19.57 -8.08 19.27
CA VAL A 37 -18.57 -8.92 18.61
C VAL A 37 -17.18 -8.74 19.21
N GLN A 38 -16.31 -9.73 18.98
CA GLN A 38 -14.91 -9.73 19.39
C GLN A 38 -13.97 -9.64 18.19
N LEU A 39 -12.71 -9.31 18.46
CA LEU A 39 -11.69 -9.19 17.44
C LEU A 39 -11.47 -10.53 16.74
N GLY A 40 -11.64 -10.55 15.41
CA GLY A 40 -11.53 -11.75 14.59
C GLY A 40 -12.87 -12.30 14.11
N ASP A 41 -13.98 -11.87 14.69
CA ASP A 41 -15.32 -12.22 14.25
C ASP A 41 -15.56 -11.79 12.80
N LYS A 42 -16.48 -12.51 12.15
CA LYS A 42 -16.82 -12.34 10.74
C LYS A 42 -18.33 -12.21 10.56
N ALA A 43 -18.74 -11.41 9.59
CA ALA A 43 -20.13 -11.25 9.18
C ALA A 43 -20.25 -11.38 7.66
N ASP A 44 -21.42 -11.81 7.18
CA ASP A 44 -21.79 -11.69 5.76
C ASP A 44 -22.48 -10.33 5.56
N PRO A 45 -21.85 -9.39 4.83
CA PRO A 45 -22.44 -8.06 4.60
C PRO A 45 -23.78 -8.09 3.84
N ALA A 46 -24.12 -9.20 3.17
CA ALA A 46 -25.39 -9.36 2.46
C ALA A 46 -26.56 -9.76 3.37
N THR A 47 -26.30 -10.38 4.52
CA THR A 47 -27.37 -10.97 5.36
C THR A 47 -27.32 -10.52 6.81
N ASP A 48 -26.14 -10.21 7.35
CA ASP A 48 -25.97 -9.85 8.75
C ASP A 48 -26.17 -8.34 8.99
N ASP A 49 -26.86 -7.98 10.08
CA ASP A 49 -27.03 -6.60 10.52
C ASP A 49 -25.85 -6.15 11.38
N VAL A 50 -24.84 -5.56 10.74
CA VAL A 50 -23.65 -5.03 11.43
C VAL A 50 -23.88 -3.56 11.79
N ARG A 51 -23.72 -3.21 13.07
CA ARG A 51 -23.90 -1.84 13.58
C ARG A 51 -22.71 -1.37 14.40
N VAL A 52 -22.37 -0.10 14.29
CA VAL A 52 -21.39 0.60 15.15
C VAL A 52 -22.14 1.69 15.89
N ASP A 53 -22.08 1.68 17.22
CA ASP A 53 -22.83 2.62 18.09
C ASP A 53 -24.34 2.68 17.77
N GLY A 54 -24.93 1.56 17.35
CA GLY A 54 -26.34 1.46 16.98
C GLY A 54 -26.66 1.84 15.52
N GLU A 55 -25.73 2.49 14.81
CA GLU A 55 -25.89 2.82 13.40
C GLU A 55 -25.47 1.65 12.50
N LYS A 56 -26.35 1.28 11.56
CA LYS A 56 -26.08 0.20 10.62
C LYS A 56 -24.96 0.59 9.65
N LEU A 57 -24.00 -0.31 9.45
CA LEU A 57 -23.00 -0.18 8.39
C LEU A 57 -23.72 -0.06 7.06
N LYS A 58 -23.54 1.08 6.41
CA LYS A 58 -23.94 1.28 5.03
C LYS A 58 -22.71 1.05 4.18
N PHE A 59 -22.70 -0.08 3.47
CA PHE A 59 -21.87 -0.21 2.29
C PHE A 59 -22.56 0.63 1.23
N GLN A 60 -22.37 1.95 1.28
CA GLN A 60 -22.76 2.79 0.15
C GLN A 60 -22.05 2.25 -1.09
N ASP A 61 -22.60 2.49 -2.27
CA ASP A 61 -21.85 2.40 -3.53
C ASP A 61 -20.76 3.47 -3.49
N ILE A 62 -19.76 3.28 -2.62
CA ILE A 62 -18.62 4.15 -2.53
C ILE A 62 -17.93 4.01 -3.87
N GLU A 63 -18.01 5.08 -4.66
CA GLU A 63 -17.38 5.14 -5.96
C GLU A 63 -15.90 4.77 -5.80
N LYS A 64 -15.47 3.78 -6.56
CA LYS A 64 -14.08 3.36 -6.54
C LYS A 64 -13.24 4.43 -7.22
N VAL A 65 -12.27 4.96 -6.51
CA VAL A 65 -11.37 5.99 -7.02
C VAL A 65 -9.98 5.44 -7.21
N TYR A 66 -9.32 5.87 -8.28
CA TYR A 66 -7.98 5.42 -8.66
C TYR A 66 -7.16 6.63 -9.09
N TYR A 67 -6.16 6.98 -8.29
CA TYR A 67 -5.26 8.09 -8.56
C TYR A 67 -3.89 7.56 -8.92
N VAL A 68 -3.37 7.99 -10.07
CA VAL A 68 -1.96 7.83 -10.42
C VAL A 68 -1.33 9.20 -10.31
N PHE A 69 -0.25 9.31 -9.55
CA PHE A 69 0.46 10.56 -9.40
C PHE A 69 1.97 10.33 -9.38
N TYR A 70 2.71 11.40 -9.61
CA TYR A 70 4.15 11.42 -9.47
C TYR A 70 4.51 11.92 -8.08
N LYS A 71 5.06 11.03 -7.24
CA LYS A 71 5.56 11.37 -5.90
C LYS A 71 6.90 12.11 -6.06
N PRO A 72 7.05 13.33 -5.51
CA PRO A 72 8.34 14.00 -5.47
C PRO A 72 9.25 13.44 -4.36
N PRO A 73 10.55 13.75 -4.38
CA PRO A 73 11.47 13.40 -3.29
C PRO A 73 11.09 14.13 -1.99
N ASN A 74 11.61 13.67 -0.86
CA ASN A 74 11.32 14.18 0.49
C ASN A 74 9.84 14.07 0.92
N VAL A 75 9.13 13.06 0.43
CA VAL A 75 7.72 12.77 0.79
C VAL A 75 7.62 11.35 1.34
N LEU A 76 6.84 11.12 2.38
CA LEU A 76 6.63 9.79 2.97
C LEU A 76 5.52 9.01 2.25
N SER A 77 5.79 7.77 1.87
CA SER A 77 4.79 6.84 1.28
C SER A 77 3.81 6.26 2.32
N SER A 78 3.22 7.12 3.14
CA SER A 78 2.31 6.77 4.25
C SER A 78 0.98 7.53 4.16
N ASN A 79 -0.03 7.03 4.87
CA ASN A 79 -1.30 7.72 5.08
C ASN A 79 -1.33 8.55 6.38
N THR A 80 -0.33 8.35 7.25
CA THR A 80 -0.21 9.01 8.55
C THR A 80 1.23 9.45 8.75
N LYS A 81 1.43 10.57 9.42
CA LYS A 81 2.76 10.98 9.90
C LYS A 81 3.11 10.18 11.14
N ASP A 82 4.36 9.77 11.23
CA ASP A 82 4.96 9.37 12.51
C ASP A 82 5.33 10.65 13.29
N PHE A 83 5.30 10.60 14.62
CA PHE A 83 5.43 11.80 15.46
C PHE A 83 6.78 12.53 15.33
N ASP A 84 7.82 11.86 14.83
CA ASP A 84 9.18 12.37 14.74
C ASP A 84 9.63 12.68 13.29
N ASP A 85 8.71 12.71 12.31
CA ASP A 85 9.03 12.99 10.91
C ASP A 85 8.24 14.17 10.34
N ASP A 86 8.93 15.27 10.08
CA ASP A 86 8.35 16.51 9.58
C ASP A 86 7.99 16.48 8.09
N ARG A 87 8.41 15.44 7.36
CA ARG A 87 8.15 15.35 5.91
C ARG A 87 6.65 15.21 5.61
N PRO A 88 6.15 15.80 4.52
CA PRO A 88 4.77 15.58 4.09
C PRO A 88 4.56 14.13 3.70
N THR A 89 3.35 13.61 3.93
CA THR A 89 2.95 12.30 3.42
C THR A 89 2.38 12.41 2.01
N VAL A 90 2.41 11.31 1.26
CA VAL A 90 1.73 11.23 -0.05
C VAL A 90 0.24 11.52 0.06
N ARG A 91 -0.38 11.21 1.21
CA ARG A 91 -1.81 11.46 1.44
C ARG A 91 -2.13 12.96 1.49
N GLU A 92 -1.23 13.79 2.03
CA GLU A 92 -1.37 15.24 2.08
C GLU A 92 -1.29 15.90 0.70
N LEU A 93 -0.62 15.26 -0.26
CA LEU A 93 -0.48 15.78 -1.62
C LEU A 93 -1.70 15.50 -2.51
N ILE A 94 -2.65 14.68 -2.05
CA ILE A 94 -3.84 14.30 -2.82
C ILE A 94 -5.06 15.04 -2.25
N PRO A 95 -5.60 16.05 -2.96
CA PRO A 95 -6.69 16.91 -2.47
C PRO A 95 -8.06 16.23 -2.65
N VAL A 96 -8.18 14.98 -2.18
CA VAL A 96 -9.40 14.19 -2.26
C VAL A 96 -9.75 13.75 -0.85
N GLU A 97 -11.02 13.85 -0.49
CA GLU A 97 -11.51 13.41 0.81
C GLU A 97 -11.64 11.89 0.91
N GLY A 98 -11.76 11.38 2.13
CA GLY A 98 -11.96 9.97 2.38
C GLY A 98 -10.68 9.13 2.50
N HIS A 99 -10.90 7.83 2.71
CA HIS A 99 -9.84 6.88 3.03
C HIS A 99 -9.23 6.30 1.75
N LEU A 100 -7.97 6.61 1.48
CA LEU A 100 -7.19 6.04 0.37
C LEU A 100 -6.11 5.09 0.90
N PHE A 101 -5.78 4.07 0.12
CA PHE A 101 -4.65 3.17 0.32
C PHE A 101 -3.56 3.50 -0.69
N THR A 102 -2.31 3.55 -0.26
CA THR A 102 -1.16 3.53 -1.16
C THR A 102 -0.93 2.12 -1.69
N ILE A 103 -0.62 2.02 -2.99
CA ILE A 103 -0.20 0.77 -3.62
C ILE A 103 1.31 0.80 -3.78
N GLY A 104 1.98 -0.07 -3.03
CA GLY A 104 3.44 -0.06 -2.93
C GLY A 104 3.94 1.13 -2.10
N ARG A 105 5.26 1.26 -2.03
CA ARG A 105 5.97 2.32 -1.33
C ARG A 105 7.19 2.71 -2.16
N LEU A 106 7.47 4.00 -2.19
CA LEU A 106 8.77 4.54 -2.55
C LEU A 106 9.44 5.08 -1.28
N ASP A 107 10.76 4.99 -1.21
CA ASP A 107 11.52 5.63 -0.14
C ASP A 107 11.32 7.15 -0.18
N ALA A 108 11.60 7.83 0.94
CA ALA A 108 11.36 9.25 1.05
C ALA A 108 12.10 10.05 -0.04
N GLU A 109 13.37 9.72 -0.26
CA GLU A 109 14.25 10.32 -1.28
C GLU A 109 13.94 9.84 -2.71
N SER A 110 13.21 8.74 -2.87
CA SER A 110 12.80 8.25 -4.19
C SER A 110 11.63 9.06 -4.74
N GLU A 111 11.63 9.25 -6.05
CA GLU A 111 10.54 9.88 -6.79
C GLU A 111 9.95 8.92 -7.83
N GLY A 112 8.74 9.23 -8.30
CA GLY A 112 8.14 8.47 -9.39
C GLY A 112 6.67 8.14 -9.22
N MET A 113 6.20 7.23 -10.07
CA MET A 113 4.79 6.85 -10.12
C MET A 113 4.36 6.14 -8.83
N MET A 114 3.26 6.61 -8.26
CA MET A 114 2.54 5.94 -7.18
C MET A 114 1.05 5.90 -7.48
N ILE A 115 0.36 4.93 -6.89
CA ILE A 115 -1.08 4.73 -7.04
C ILE A 115 -1.75 4.80 -5.68
N LEU A 116 -2.84 5.57 -5.59
CA LEU A 116 -3.73 5.60 -4.43
C LEU A 116 -5.15 5.18 -4.84
N THR A 117 -5.82 4.41 -3.99
CA THR A 117 -7.19 3.94 -4.25
C THR A 117 -7.94 3.64 -2.96
N ASN A 118 -9.27 3.74 -2.95
CA ASN A 118 -10.12 3.16 -1.89
C ASN A 118 -10.47 1.68 -2.17
N ASP A 119 -10.03 1.11 -3.29
CA ASP A 119 -10.22 -0.30 -3.64
C ASP A 119 -9.17 -1.19 -2.94
N GLY A 120 -9.55 -1.73 -1.78
CA GLY A 120 -8.69 -2.63 -1.00
C GLY A 120 -8.35 -3.94 -1.73
N GLU A 121 -9.19 -4.41 -2.67
CA GLU A 121 -8.93 -5.62 -3.45
C GLU A 121 -7.86 -5.37 -4.50
N LEU A 122 -7.97 -4.25 -5.25
CA LEU A 122 -6.95 -3.86 -6.21
C LEU A 122 -5.62 -3.59 -5.52
N LYS A 123 -5.64 -2.90 -4.36
CA LYS A 123 -4.45 -2.69 -3.54
C LYS A 123 -3.75 -4.01 -3.23
N ASN A 124 -4.49 -5.00 -2.71
CA ASN A 124 -3.93 -6.31 -2.40
C ASN A 124 -3.40 -7.03 -3.66
N LYS A 125 -4.14 -6.96 -4.77
CA LYS A 125 -3.73 -7.56 -6.05
C LYS A 125 -2.40 -6.98 -6.53
N LEU A 126 -2.24 -5.66 -6.51
CA LEU A 126 -1.05 -5.00 -7.02
C LEU A 126 0.15 -5.04 -6.04
N SER A 127 -0.08 -5.14 -4.73
CA SER A 127 1.00 -5.09 -3.73
C SER A 127 1.50 -6.44 -3.25
N HIS A 128 0.68 -7.50 -3.29
CA HIS A 128 1.05 -8.76 -2.66
C HIS A 128 2.09 -9.54 -3.50
N PRO A 129 3.20 -10.02 -2.91
CA PRO A 129 4.31 -10.68 -3.65
C PRO A 129 3.88 -11.83 -4.55
N ARG A 130 2.89 -12.64 -4.12
CA ARG A 130 2.31 -13.76 -4.90
C ARG A 130 1.86 -13.44 -6.33
N TYR A 131 1.59 -12.18 -6.65
CA TYR A 131 1.13 -11.78 -7.97
C TYR A 131 2.28 -11.37 -8.91
N GLU A 132 3.51 -11.26 -8.37
CA GLU A 132 4.74 -11.10 -9.15
C GLU A 132 4.70 -9.95 -10.17
N HIS A 133 3.96 -8.89 -9.84
CA HIS A 133 3.89 -7.69 -10.68
C HIS A 133 5.24 -6.99 -10.74
N THR A 134 5.78 -6.91 -11.96
CA THR A 134 7.04 -6.22 -12.25
C THR A 134 6.91 -4.72 -12.00
N LYS A 135 8.03 -4.12 -11.57
CA LYS A 135 8.18 -2.69 -11.35
C LYS A 135 9.46 -2.27 -12.05
N THR A 136 9.41 -1.18 -12.80
CA THR A 136 10.55 -0.67 -13.54
C THR A 136 10.95 0.67 -12.95
N TYR A 137 12.24 0.84 -12.72
CA TYR A 137 12.82 2.03 -12.12
C TYR A 137 13.81 2.65 -13.09
N LYS A 138 13.96 3.96 -13.04
CA LYS A 138 15.10 4.65 -13.64
C LYS A 138 16.07 4.95 -12.50
N VAL A 139 17.26 4.35 -12.52
CA VAL A 139 18.23 4.43 -11.43
C VAL A 139 19.49 5.10 -11.94
N THR A 140 20.07 6.01 -11.15
CA THR A 140 21.39 6.59 -11.45
C THR A 140 22.40 6.02 -10.46
N VAL A 141 23.48 5.43 -10.98
CA VAL A 141 24.59 4.91 -10.17
C VAL A 141 25.85 5.71 -10.44
N TYR A 142 26.78 5.74 -9.47
CA TYR A 142 28.09 6.34 -9.64
C TYR A 142 29.04 5.42 -10.41
N GLY A 143 29.87 6.02 -11.27
CA GLY A 143 30.80 5.31 -12.13
C GLY A 143 30.13 4.63 -13.31
N GLU A 144 30.88 3.72 -13.95
CA GLU A 144 30.46 2.94 -15.11
C GLU A 144 30.50 1.43 -14.76
N PRO A 145 29.35 0.79 -14.50
CA PRO A 145 29.30 -0.64 -14.23
C PRO A 145 29.83 -1.44 -15.43
N THR A 146 30.72 -2.41 -15.17
CA THR A 146 31.21 -3.31 -16.22
C THR A 146 30.12 -4.31 -16.63
N PRO A 147 30.24 -4.97 -17.79
CA PRO A 147 29.33 -6.04 -18.19
C PRO A 147 29.16 -7.13 -17.13
N GLU A 148 30.23 -7.47 -16.40
CA GLU A 148 30.22 -8.48 -15.34
C GLU A 148 29.38 -8.03 -14.13
N HIS A 149 29.49 -6.76 -13.72
CA HIS A 149 28.63 -6.21 -12.66
C HIS A 149 27.15 -6.27 -13.05
N LEU A 150 26.83 -5.90 -14.30
CA LEU A 150 25.45 -5.92 -14.79
C LEU A 150 24.90 -7.35 -14.84
N GLU A 151 25.70 -8.32 -15.28
CA GLU A 151 25.34 -9.74 -15.28
C GLU A 151 25.10 -10.26 -13.85
N GLU A 152 25.99 -9.92 -12.91
CA GLU A 152 25.83 -10.29 -11.50
C GLU A 152 24.51 -9.75 -10.93
N TRP A 153 24.23 -8.46 -11.15
CA TRP A 153 23.01 -7.82 -10.64
C TRP A 153 21.74 -8.43 -11.25
N GLN A 154 21.74 -8.72 -12.55
CA GLN A 154 20.62 -9.37 -13.23
C GLN A 154 20.38 -10.81 -12.74
N ASN A 155 21.43 -11.53 -12.34
CA ASN A 155 21.35 -12.89 -11.80
C ASN A 155 20.99 -12.94 -10.30
N GLY A 156 20.82 -11.76 -9.69
CA GLY A 156 20.47 -11.56 -8.28
C GLY A 156 21.67 -11.53 -7.35
N VAL A 157 21.60 -10.65 -6.36
CA VAL A 157 22.66 -10.38 -5.38
C VAL A 157 22.22 -10.73 -3.97
N PHE A 158 23.17 -11.01 -3.08
CA PHE A 158 22.87 -11.23 -1.66
C PHE A 158 22.77 -9.89 -0.93
N ILE A 159 21.64 -9.64 -0.26
CA ILE A 159 21.37 -8.44 0.54
C ILE A 159 21.39 -8.71 2.05
N GLY A 160 21.51 -9.99 2.44
CA GLY A 160 21.62 -10.45 3.81
C GLY A 160 21.87 -11.95 3.86
N PRO A 161 22.06 -12.53 5.06
CA PRO A 161 22.32 -13.96 5.22
C PRO A 161 21.18 -14.81 4.64
N GLY A 162 21.44 -15.51 3.53
CA GLY A 162 20.46 -16.35 2.85
C GLY A 162 19.42 -15.57 2.02
N GLU A 163 19.50 -14.24 1.95
CA GLU A 163 18.57 -13.40 1.21
C GLU A 163 19.17 -12.97 -0.13
N LYS A 164 18.86 -13.73 -1.17
CA LYS A 164 19.23 -13.40 -2.56
C LYS A 164 18.06 -12.72 -3.27
N THR A 165 18.32 -11.63 -3.97
CA THR A 165 17.29 -10.98 -4.80
C THR A 165 16.86 -11.88 -5.96
N ALA A 166 15.61 -11.71 -6.40
CA ALA A 166 15.16 -12.34 -7.64
C ALA A 166 15.94 -11.78 -8.84
N PRO A 167 16.09 -12.56 -9.93
CA PRO A 167 16.66 -12.06 -11.17
C PRO A 167 15.89 -10.84 -11.71
N CYS A 168 16.61 -9.94 -12.37
CA CYS A 168 16.02 -8.74 -12.95
C CYS A 168 16.59 -8.48 -14.35
N TYR A 169 15.99 -7.50 -15.04
CA TYR A 169 16.49 -6.99 -16.31
C TYR A 169 17.06 -5.59 -16.10
N ILE A 170 18.25 -5.34 -16.64
CA ILE A 170 18.91 -4.05 -16.58
C ILE A 170 19.26 -3.61 -18.00
N LYS A 171 18.91 -2.38 -18.33
CA LYS A 171 19.31 -1.69 -19.55
C LYS A 171 20.05 -0.40 -19.21
N VAL A 172 21.28 -0.27 -19.69
CA VAL A 172 21.99 1.01 -19.68
C VAL A 172 21.29 1.96 -20.64
N LEU A 173 20.85 3.11 -20.13
CA LEU A 173 20.21 4.17 -20.91
C LEU A 173 21.20 5.24 -21.34
N GLU A 174 22.05 5.67 -20.40
CA GLU A 174 23.05 6.72 -20.59
C GLU A 174 24.24 6.45 -19.67
N SER A 175 25.45 6.77 -20.12
CA SER A 175 26.65 6.67 -19.29
C SER A 175 27.57 7.86 -19.56
N ASN A 176 28.17 8.39 -18.50
CA ASN A 176 29.23 9.39 -18.57
C ASN A 176 30.35 9.02 -17.58
N LYS A 177 31.41 9.84 -17.53
CA LYS A 177 32.60 9.55 -16.69
C LYS A 177 32.32 9.42 -15.19
N THR A 178 31.19 9.93 -14.71
CA THR A 178 30.86 10.01 -13.29
C THR A 178 29.64 9.18 -12.89
N THR A 179 28.71 8.94 -13.81
CA THR A 179 27.43 8.29 -13.51
C THR A 179 26.91 7.49 -14.70
N THR A 180 26.17 6.42 -14.41
CA THR A 180 25.40 5.65 -15.38
C THR A 180 23.92 5.62 -14.99
N VAL A 181 23.05 5.84 -15.97
CA VAL A 181 21.59 5.73 -15.83
C VAL A 181 21.14 4.36 -16.35
N LEU A 182 20.42 3.64 -15.49
CA LEU A 182 19.92 2.29 -15.71
C LEU A 182 18.39 2.26 -15.73
N ARG A 183 17.82 1.27 -16.41
CA ARG A 183 16.40 0.93 -16.42
C ARG A 183 16.16 -0.56 -16.21
#